data_AF-A0A074XF62-F1
#
_entry.id   AF-A0A074XF62-F1
#
_cell.length_a   1.000
_cell.length_b   1.000
_cell.length_c   1.000
_cell.angle_alpha   90.00
_cell.angle_beta   90.00
_cell.angle_gamma   90.00
#
_symmetry.space_group_name_H-M   'P 1'
#
loop_
_entity.id
_entity.type
_entity.pdbx_description
1 polymer ?
#
loop_
_entity_poly.entity_id
_entity_poly.type
_entity_poly.pdbx_seq_one_letter_code
_entity_poly.pdbx_strand_id
1 'polypeptide(L)'
;MITAGSTLPGWSGNAIWGSQPSIDEARSQVFVATGNVYSVPPEYESCLTDTDANVTTTNSTCLPEGVLQEAIIALDLETGAIKWSRVVSPLDSWNTACGFMALPLNAAVCPGTPGPDADFGMAPTFVPASMWTPKGLDIVVIGQKNGVIHTFSAQNGTLLWASATSPDGGQGGLIWGIAADDQRVYFTGVNGNSVTWQV
;
A
#
# COMPACT_ATOMS: atom_id res chain seq x y z
N MET A 1 30.13 18.86 2.32
CA MET A 1 29.13 19.69 3.03
C MET A 1 27.81 19.48 2.32
N ILE A 2 26.83 18.87 2.99
CA ILE A 2 25.45 18.80 2.51
C ILE A 2 24.79 20.07 3.03
N THR A 3 24.40 20.96 2.12
CA THR A 3 23.61 22.15 2.45
C THR A 3 22.20 21.73 2.83
N ALA A 4 21.72 22.18 3.98
CA ALA A 4 20.30 22.07 4.34
C ALA A 4 19.45 22.72 3.23
N GLY A 5 18.55 21.95 2.62
CA GLY A 5 17.65 22.43 1.56
C GLY A 5 17.80 21.76 0.18
N SER A 6 18.74 20.84 -0.02
CA SER A 6 18.73 19.98 -1.21
C SER A 6 18.01 18.67 -0.89
N THR A 7 16.88 18.41 -1.53
CA THR A 7 16.31 17.06 -1.65
C THR A 7 17.41 16.15 -2.18
N LEU A 8 17.66 15.02 -1.52
CA LEU A 8 18.56 14.02 -2.10
C LEU A 8 17.91 13.58 -3.42
N PRO A 9 18.60 13.71 -4.57
CA PRO A 9 18.01 13.33 -5.85
C PRO A 9 17.81 11.81 -5.85
N GLY A 10 16.56 11.37 -5.78
CA GLY A 10 16.22 9.96 -5.81
C GLY A 10 14.86 9.65 -5.19
N TRP A 11 14.48 8.39 -5.32
CA TRP A 11 13.31 7.84 -4.66
C TRP A 11 13.60 7.55 -3.18
N SER A 12 12.66 7.84 -2.29
CA SER A 12 12.70 7.39 -0.89
C SER A 12 11.31 6.98 -0.42
N GLY A 13 11.19 6.26 0.70
CA GLY A 13 9.91 5.78 1.24
C GLY A 13 9.75 4.28 1.03
N ASN A 14 8.55 3.83 0.65
CA ASN A 14 8.18 2.42 0.51
C ASN A 14 8.42 1.60 1.79
N ALA A 15 8.13 2.21 2.95
CA ALA A 15 8.35 1.56 4.23
C ALA A 15 7.47 0.32 4.42
N ILE A 16 7.98 -0.71 5.09
CA ILE A 16 7.17 -1.84 5.52
C ILE A 16 6.71 -1.55 6.95
N TRP A 17 5.45 -1.15 7.11
CA TRP A 17 4.87 -0.79 8.41
C TRP A 17 4.30 -2.00 9.17
N GLY A 18 3.85 -3.02 8.42
CA GLY A 18 3.20 -4.21 8.98
C GLY A 18 4.14 -5.06 9.82
N SER A 19 3.71 -5.43 11.03
CA SER A 19 4.50 -6.21 11.99
C SER A 19 4.22 -7.72 11.99
N GLN A 20 3.34 -8.20 11.10
CA GLN A 20 2.97 -9.62 10.97
C GLN A 20 2.96 -10.11 9.52
N PRO A 21 4.12 -10.24 8.84
CA PRO A 21 4.18 -10.91 7.55
C PRO A 21 3.61 -12.32 7.64
N SER A 22 2.63 -12.65 6.79
CA SER A 22 2.03 -13.98 6.74
C SER A 22 2.79 -14.88 5.76
N ILE A 23 2.79 -16.19 6.04
CA ILE A 23 3.59 -17.18 5.31
C ILE A 23 2.65 -18.17 4.61
N ASP A 24 2.93 -18.44 3.33
CA ASP A 24 2.40 -19.58 2.58
C ASP A 24 3.53 -20.62 2.43
N GLU A 25 3.54 -21.59 3.33
CA GLU A 25 4.55 -22.64 3.37
C GLU A 25 4.53 -23.52 2.12
N ALA A 26 3.34 -23.78 1.55
CA ALA A 26 3.19 -24.66 0.39
C ALA A 26 3.89 -24.10 -0.85
N ARG A 27 4.07 -22.78 -0.92
CA ARG A 27 4.80 -22.09 -2.00
C ARG A 27 6.12 -21.49 -1.55
N SER A 28 6.56 -21.74 -0.31
CA SER A 28 7.79 -21.15 0.27
C SER A 28 7.85 -19.63 0.09
N GLN A 29 6.79 -18.92 0.49
CA GLN A 29 6.72 -17.47 0.33
C GLN A 29 6.16 -16.74 1.55
N VAL A 30 6.62 -15.52 1.76
CA VAL A 30 6.15 -14.60 2.80
C VAL A 30 5.61 -13.32 2.15
N PHE A 31 4.51 -12.80 2.68
CA PHE A 31 3.85 -11.61 2.15
C PHE A 31 4.16 -10.39 3.01
N VAL A 32 4.57 -9.32 2.35
CA VAL A 32 4.73 -7.98 2.94
C VAL A 32 3.99 -6.96 2.10
N ALA A 33 3.74 -5.79 2.68
CA ALA A 33 3.21 -4.66 1.95
C ALA A 33 4.01 -3.40 2.25
N THR A 34 4.01 -2.49 1.29
CA THR A 34 4.82 -1.27 1.32
C THR A 34 3.97 -0.02 1.41
N GLY A 35 4.57 0.99 2.03
CA GLY A 35 4.05 2.33 2.13
C GLY A 35 4.17 3.11 0.82
N ASN A 36 3.80 4.39 0.87
CA ASN A 36 3.98 5.33 -0.21
C ASN A 36 5.44 5.82 -0.31
N VAL A 37 5.77 6.58 -1.34
CA VAL A 37 7.10 7.23 -1.46
C VAL A 37 7.13 8.55 -0.69
N TYR A 38 8.26 8.90 -0.09
CA TYR A 38 8.42 10.16 0.66
C TYR A 38 8.99 11.29 -0.19
N SER A 39 9.73 10.94 -1.25
CA SER A 39 10.27 11.87 -2.25
C SER A 39 10.37 11.18 -3.60
N VAL A 40 10.23 11.97 -4.65
CA VAL A 40 10.29 11.53 -6.05
C VAL A 40 11.34 12.35 -6.79
N PRO A 41 12.00 11.80 -7.82
CA PRO A 41 12.88 12.59 -8.68
C PRO A 41 12.10 13.68 -9.44
N PRO A 42 12.73 14.83 -9.78
CA PRO A 42 12.06 15.95 -10.44
C PRO A 42 11.33 15.57 -11.73
N GLU A 43 11.85 14.61 -12.49
CA GLU A 43 11.24 14.12 -13.73
C GLU A 43 9.92 13.35 -13.53
N TYR A 44 9.62 12.94 -12.29
CA TYR A 44 8.36 12.29 -11.92
C TYR A 44 7.40 13.22 -11.16
N GLU A 45 7.74 14.50 -10.91
CA GLU A 45 6.84 15.41 -10.19
C GLU A 45 5.51 15.64 -10.91
N SER A 46 5.51 15.70 -12.25
CA SER A 46 4.28 15.83 -13.04
C SER A 46 3.34 14.63 -12.92
N CYS A 47 3.88 13.48 -12.52
CA CYS A 47 3.10 12.26 -12.31
C CYS A 47 2.27 12.28 -11.03
N LEU A 48 2.57 13.17 -10.08
CA LEU A 48 1.81 13.29 -8.82
C LEU A 48 0.38 13.81 -9.05
N THR A 49 0.15 14.49 -10.17
CA THR A 49 -1.18 14.95 -10.59
C THR A 49 -1.86 14.02 -11.58
N ASP A 50 -1.18 12.95 -12.00
CA ASP A 50 -1.70 12.01 -13.00
C ASP A 50 -2.52 10.91 -12.32
N THR A 51 -3.82 11.18 -12.16
CA THR A 51 -4.79 10.19 -11.65
C THR A 51 -5.05 9.06 -12.65
N ASP A 52 -4.67 9.24 -13.92
CA ASP A 52 -4.84 8.31 -15.03
C ASP A 52 -3.61 7.40 -15.24
N ALA A 53 -2.60 7.49 -14.36
CA ALA A 53 -1.56 6.47 -14.19
C ALA A 53 -2.18 5.17 -13.66
N ASN A 54 -3.04 4.59 -14.48
CA ASN A 54 -3.88 3.46 -14.19
C ASN A 54 -2.94 2.27 -14.02
N VAL A 55 -2.83 1.79 -12.80
CA VAL A 55 -1.91 0.74 -12.32
C VAL A 55 -2.05 -0.56 -13.12
N THR A 56 -3.18 -0.71 -13.82
CA THR A 56 -3.51 -1.83 -14.70
C THR A 56 -2.96 -1.70 -16.12
N THR A 57 -2.45 -0.53 -16.51
CA THR A 57 -1.85 -0.30 -17.83
C THR A 57 -0.33 -0.37 -17.71
N THR A 58 0.26 -1.37 -18.36
CA THR A 58 1.71 -1.62 -18.41
C THR A 58 2.55 -0.52 -19.08
N ASN A 59 1.95 0.65 -19.37
CA ASN A 59 2.54 1.75 -20.13
C ASN A 59 2.58 3.08 -19.36
N SER A 60 2.24 3.10 -18.06
CA SER A 60 2.41 4.30 -17.26
C SER A 60 3.90 4.58 -17.06
N THR A 61 4.40 5.69 -17.60
CA THR A 61 5.78 6.16 -17.36
C THR A 61 5.97 6.69 -15.94
N CYS A 62 4.89 6.80 -15.16
CA CYS A 62 4.88 7.45 -13.85
C CYS A 62 5.24 6.53 -12.68
N LEU A 63 5.24 5.21 -12.90
CA LEU A 63 5.66 4.22 -11.91
C LEU A 63 6.70 3.29 -12.52
N PRO A 64 8.01 3.59 -12.35
CA PRO A 64 9.08 2.71 -12.79
C PRO A 64 8.99 1.33 -12.13
N GLU A 65 9.41 0.27 -12.84
CA GLU A 65 9.29 -1.13 -12.42
C GLU A 65 9.91 -1.44 -11.03
N GLY A 66 10.89 -0.64 -10.59
CA GLY A 66 11.53 -0.78 -9.27
C GLY A 66 10.86 -0.02 -8.12
N VAL A 67 9.84 0.80 -8.39
CA VAL A 67 9.14 1.60 -7.38
C VAL A 67 7.93 0.82 -6.89
N LEU A 68 8.16 -0.04 -5.90
CA LEU A 68 7.12 -0.85 -5.27
C LEU A 68 6.45 -0.07 -4.13
N GLN A 69 5.88 1.09 -4.45
CA GLN A 69 5.01 1.80 -3.51
C GLN A 69 3.67 1.11 -3.40
N GLU A 70 2.99 1.25 -2.25
CA GLU A 70 1.62 0.78 -2.07
C GLU A 70 1.40 -0.59 -2.71
N ALA A 71 2.34 -1.50 -2.44
CA ALA A 71 2.44 -2.77 -3.14
C ALA A 71 2.28 -3.92 -2.16
N ILE A 72 1.67 -5.01 -2.63
CA ILE A 72 1.80 -6.31 -2.00
C ILE A 72 2.94 -7.05 -2.70
N ILE A 73 3.82 -7.66 -1.90
CA ILE A 73 4.99 -8.37 -2.38
C ILE A 73 5.00 -9.76 -1.76
N ALA A 74 5.12 -10.78 -2.61
CA ALA A 74 5.50 -12.12 -2.19
C ALA A 74 6.99 -12.29 -2.38
N LEU A 75 7.68 -12.55 -1.28
CA LEU A 75 9.11 -12.86 -1.25
C LEU A 75 9.28 -14.36 -1.07
N ASP A 76 10.28 -14.90 -1.74
CA ASP A 76 10.77 -16.25 -1.48
C ASP A 76 11.28 -16.34 -0.04
N LEU A 77 10.82 -17.35 0.69
CA LEU A 77 11.05 -17.46 2.13
C LEU A 77 12.52 -17.68 2.49
N GLU A 78 13.31 -18.30 1.61
CA GLU A 78 14.71 -18.63 1.86
C GLU A 78 15.65 -17.54 1.35
N THR A 79 15.40 -17.03 0.15
CA THR A 79 16.32 -16.13 -0.56
C THR A 79 15.95 -14.65 -0.42
N GLY A 80 14.70 -14.35 -0.05
CA GLY A 80 14.16 -12.99 -0.06
C GLY A 80 13.94 -12.43 -1.47
N ALA A 81 14.07 -13.24 -2.52
CA ALA A 81 13.81 -12.80 -3.89
C ALA A 81 12.32 -12.51 -4.11
N ILE A 82 11.99 -11.47 -4.88
CA ILE A 82 10.59 -11.18 -5.25
C ILE A 82 10.10 -12.28 -6.19
N LYS A 83 9.04 -12.99 -5.77
CA LYS A 83 8.34 -13.97 -6.61
C LYS A 83 7.27 -13.28 -7.45
N TRP A 84 6.53 -12.36 -6.84
CA TRP A 84 5.61 -11.47 -7.52
C TRP A 84 5.38 -10.21 -6.66
N SER A 85 5.04 -9.11 -7.32
CA SER A 85 4.63 -7.86 -6.66
C SER A 85 3.46 -7.23 -7.42
N ARG A 86 2.67 -6.44 -6.69
CA ARG A 86 1.51 -5.71 -7.22
C ARG A 86 1.39 -4.36 -6.54
N VAL A 87 1.78 -3.31 -7.25
CA VAL A 87 1.35 -1.95 -6.95
C VAL A 87 -0.14 -1.86 -7.23
N VAL A 88 -0.88 -1.09 -6.43
CA VAL A 88 -2.34 -0.98 -6.55
C VAL A 88 -2.85 0.45 -6.64
N SER A 89 -1.96 1.44 -6.51
CA SER A 89 -2.30 2.87 -6.62
C SER A 89 -1.35 3.61 -7.56
N PRO A 90 -1.80 4.75 -8.13
CA PRO A 90 -0.92 5.72 -8.80
C PRO A 90 0.18 6.25 -7.88
N LEU A 91 1.00 7.18 -8.40
CA LEU A 91 2.11 7.75 -7.66
C LEU A 91 1.64 8.55 -6.41
N ASP A 92 1.80 7.98 -5.22
CA ASP A 92 1.56 8.63 -3.94
C ASP A 92 2.90 9.08 -3.32
N SER A 93 3.14 10.41 -3.29
CA SER A 93 4.26 10.98 -2.54
C SER A 93 3.80 11.79 -1.34
N TRP A 94 4.02 11.24 -0.14
CA TRP A 94 3.59 11.86 1.11
C TRP A 94 4.58 11.57 2.24
N ASN A 95 4.77 12.53 3.13
CA ASN A 95 5.47 12.31 4.39
C ASN A 95 4.91 13.27 5.46
N THR A 96 5.30 13.08 6.72
CA THR A 96 4.76 13.87 7.85
C THR A 96 5.05 15.37 7.76
N ALA A 97 6.01 15.81 6.93
CA ALA A 97 6.25 17.22 6.66
C ALA A 97 5.08 17.89 5.91
N CYS A 98 4.20 17.11 5.26
CA CYS A 98 3.00 17.64 4.59
C CYS A 98 1.88 18.07 5.54
N GLY A 99 2.12 17.92 6.85
CA GLY A 99 1.13 18.17 7.89
C GLY A 99 0.53 16.85 8.35
N PHE A 100 0.67 16.57 9.65
CA PHE A 100 0.15 15.34 10.24
C PHE A 100 -0.29 15.61 11.68
N MET A 101 -1.58 15.44 11.94
CA MET A 101 -2.21 15.83 13.21
C MET A 101 -1.86 17.28 13.59
N ALA A 102 -1.15 17.50 14.71
CA ALA A 102 -0.73 18.82 15.19
C ALA A 102 0.60 19.31 14.58
N LEU A 103 1.24 18.52 13.70
CA LEU A 103 2.47 18.94 13.03
C LEU A 103 2.14 19.89 11.87
N PRO A 104 2.72 21.11 11.84
CA PRO A 104 2.48 22.05 10.75
C PRO A 104 3.17 21.60 9.45
N LEU A 105 2.66 22.09 8.32
CA LEU A 105 3.29 21.92 7.02
C LEU A 105 4.71 22.51 7.02
N ASN A 106 5.68 21.70 6.59
CA ASN A 106 7.02 22.13 6.24
C ASN A 106 7.23 21.97 4.73
N ALA A 107 6.97 23.06 4.00
CA ALA A 107 7.04 23.13 2.55
C ALA A 107 8.46 22.90 1.97
N ALA A 108 9.51 22.89 2.79
CA ALA A 108 10.86 22.61 2.32
C ALA A 108 11.13 21.10 2.07
N VAL A 109 10.31 20.22 2.64
CA VAL A 109 10.50 18.75 2.59
C VAL A 109 9.25 17.98 2.19
N CYS A 110 8.09 18.62 2.24
CA CYS A 110 6.87 18.07 1.67
C CYS A 110 6.93 18.15 0.13
N PRO A 111 6.57 17.08 -0.61
CA PRO A 111 6.44 17.13 -2.05
C PRO A 111 5.53 18.29 -2.51
N GLY A 112 5.85 18.91 -3.64
CA GLY A 112 5.08 20.06 -4.16
C GLY A 112 3.61 19.74 -4.43
N THR A 113 3.30 18.47 -4.72
CA THR A 113 1.95 17.92 -4.77
C THR A 113 1.91 16.67 -3.90
N PRO A 114 1.47 16.78 -2.64
CA PRO A 114 1.38 15.63 -1.76
C PRO A 114 0.34 14.64 -2.26
N GLY A 115 0.69 13.35 -2.24
CA GLY A 115 -0.24 12.27 -2.44
C GLY A 115 -1.18 12.08 -1.25
N PRO A 116 -2.16 11.17 -1.37
CA PRO A 116 -3.21 10.99 -0.37
C PRO A 116 -2.77 10.29 0.92
N ASP A 117 -1.57 9.70 1.00
CA ASP A 117 -1.18 8.74 2.06
C ASP A 117 -2.12 7.52 2.07
N ALA A 118 -2.38 6.94 0.88
CA ALA A 118 -3.29 5.80 0.68
C ALA A 118 -2.61 4.43 0.93
N ASP A 119 -1.44 4.46 1.55
CA ASP A 119 -0.51 3.35 1.60
C ASP A 119 -0.95 2.15 2.43
N PHE A 120 -0.16 1.08 2.39
CA PHE A 120 -0.37 -0.06 3.26
C PHE A 120 0.32 0.14 4.62
N GLY A 121 -0.46 0.62 5.59
CA GLY A 121 -0.05 0.70 7.00
C GLY A 121 -0.14 -0.62 7.78
N MET A 122 -0.26 -1.77 7.12
CA MET A 122 -0.45 -3.08 7.75
C MET A 122 0.18 -4.22 6.96
N ALA A 123 0.32 -5.38 7.60
CA ALA A 123 0.79 -6.60 6.91
C ALA A 123 -0.36 -7.33 6.21
N PRO A 124 -0.11 -7.98 5.05
CA PRO A 124 -1.11 -8.82 4.40
C PRO A 124 -1.40 -10.11 5.19
N THR A 125 -2.66 -10.54 5.18
CA THR A 125 -3.12 -11.79 5.81
C THR A 125 -3.35 -12.86 4.75
N PHE A 126 -2.58 -13.95 4.81
CA PHE A 126 -2.79 -15.16 4.02
C PHE A 126 -3.99 -15.95 4.55
N VAL A 127 -4.87 -16.37 3.64
CA VAL A 127 -6.03 -17.23 3.93
C VAL A 127 -5.99 -18.44 2.99
N PRO A 128 -5.85 -19.67 3.54
CA PRO A 128 -5.85 -20.89 2.74
C PRO A 128 -7.14 -21.09 1.95
N ALA A 129 -7.02 -21.76 0.81
CA ALA A 129 -8.13 -22.10 -0.06
C ALA A 129 -9.26 -22.83 0.69
N SER A 130 -10.49 -22.32 0.54
CA SER A 130 -11.70 -22.94 1.07
C SER A 130 -12.91 -22.62 0.19
N MET A 131 -14.07 -23.24 0.47
CA MET A 131 -15.31 -22.90 -0.24
C MET A 131 -15.76 -21.43 -0.05
N TRP A 132 -15.21 -20.72 0.93
CA TRP A 132 -15.50 -19.32 1.24
C TRP A 132 -14.53 -18.35 0.58
N THR A 133 -13.38 -18.84 0.11
CA THR A 133 -12.41 -18.03 -0.64
C THR A 133 -12.85 -17.85 -2.09
N PRO A 134 -12.57 -16.69 -2.73
CA PRO A 134 -12.89 -16.45 -4.13
C PRO A 134 -12.32 -17.53 -5.04
N LYS A 135 -13.20 -18.20 -5.79
CA LYS A 135 -12.86 -19.30 -6.70
C LYS A 135 -12.18 -20.50 -6.02
N GLY A 136 -12.24 -20.63 -4.69
CA GLY A 136 -11.57 -21.70 -3.95
C GLY A 136 -10.04 -21.61 -3.99
N LEU A 137 -9.50 -20.39 -4.09
CA LEU A 137 -8.06 -20.14 -4.20
C LEU A 137 -7.46 -19.76 -2.85
N ASP A 138 -6.17 -20.04 -2.68
CA ASP A 138 -5.38 -19.39 -1.64
C ASP A 138 -5.31 -17.89 -1.93
N ILE A 139 -5.63 -17.08 -0.93
CA ILE A 139 -5.72 -15.62 -1.08
C ILE A 139 -4.84 -14.90 -0.07
N VAL A 140 -4.56 -13.64 -0.39
CA VAL A 140 -3.96 -12.66 0.51
C VAL A 140 -4.88 -11.47 0.58
N VAL A 141 -5.23 -11.05 1.81
CA VAL A 141 -6.14 -9.94 2.07
C VAL A 141 -5.40 -8.83 2.79
N ILE A 142 -5.63 -7.58 2.39
CA ILE A 142 -4.99 -6.41 2.99
C ILE A 142 -5.89 -5.16 2.86
N GLY A 143 -5.82 -4.25 3.82
CA GLY A 143 -6.49 -2.95 3.78
C GLY A 143 -5.53 -1.80 3.50
N GLN A 144 -5.92 -0.88 2.62
CA GLN A 144 -5.26 0.40 2.38
C GLN A 144 -5.77 1.50 3.33
N LYS A 145 -4.91 2.48 3.61
CA LYS A 145 -5.30 3.66 4.38
C LYS A 145 -6.48 4.42 3.77
N ASN A 146 -6.69 4.39 2.46
CA ASN A 146 -7.88 5.01 1.86
C ASN A 146 -9.23 4.31 2.18
N GLY A 147 -9.24 3.24 2.97
CA GLY A 147 -10.47 2.54 3.37
C GLY A 147 -10.86 1.34 2.50
N VAL A 148 -10.05 1.04 1.47
CA VAL A 148 -10.29 -0.07 0.54
C VAL A 148 -9.62 -1.35 1.05
N ILE A 149 -10.40 -2.43 1.15
CA ILE A 149 -9.85 -3.77 1.34
C ILE A 149 -9.64 -4.44 -0.02
N HIS A 150 -8.52 -5.11 -0.18
CA HIS A 150 -8.10 -5.78 -1.39
C HIS A 150 -7.88 -7.26 -1.12
N THR A 151 -8.21 -8.09 -2.11
CA THR A 151 -7.91 -9.52 -2.10
C THR A 151 -7.19 -9.94 -3.36
N PHE A 152 -6.08 -10.64 -3.21
CA PHE A 152 -5.24 -11.14 -4.29
C PHE A 152 -5.12 -12.66 -4.23
N SER A 153 -4.87 -13.28 -5.39
CA SER A 153 -4.40 -14.67 -5.41
C SER A 153 -3.00 -14.75 -4.81
N ALA A 154 -2.81 -15.63 -3.82
CA ALA A 154 -1.50 -15.89 -3.24
C ALA A 154 -0.48 -16.44 -4.25
N GLN A 155 -0.96 -17.06 -5.34
CA GLN A 155 -0.10 -17.72 -6.32
C GLN A 155 0.67 -16.73 -7.20
N ASN A 156 0.04 -15.63 -7.60
CA ASN A 156 0.58 -14.75 -8.63
C ASN A 156 0.20 -13.26 -8.46
N GLY A 157 -0.39 -12.88 -7.32
CA GLY A 157 -0.84 -11.52 -7.05
C GLY A 157 -1.98 -11.04 -7.96
N THR A 158 -2.74 -11.91 -8.61
CA THR A 158 -3.90 -11.43 -9.40
C THR A 158 -4.91 -10.80 -8.45
N LEU A 159 -5.30 -9.55 -8.68
CA LEU A 159 -6.40 -8.91 -7.95
C LEU A 159 -7.69 -9.69 -8.22
N LEU A 160 -8.32 -10.20 -7.17
CA LEU A 160 -9.56 -10.96 -7.25
C LEU A 160 -10.77 -10.06 -7.04
N TRP A 161 -10.70 -9.17 -6.06
CA TRP A 161 -11.68 -8.11 -5.81
C TRP A 161 -11.11 -7.04 -4.89
N ALA A 162 -11.73 -5.86 -4.89
CA ALA A 162 -11.50 -4.79 -3.93
C ALA A 162 -12.83 -4.14 -3.56
N SER A 163 -12.96 -3.64 -2.33
CA SER A 163 -14.18 -2.97 -1.87
C SER A 163 -13.84 -1.85 -0.90
N ALA A 164 -14.52 -0.71 -1.03
CA ALA A 164 -14.49 0.31 0.01
C ALA A 164 -15.26 -0.22 1.24
N THR A 165 -14.68 -0.08 2.43
CA THR A 165 -15.22 -0.65 3.69
C THR A 165 -15.17 0.30 4.88
N SER A 166 -14.39 1.37 4.76
CA SER A 166 -14.24 2.43 5.75
C SER A 166 -14.08 3.74 4.99
N PRO A 167 -14.45 4.88 5.58
CA PRO A 167 -13.93 6.15 5.10
C PRO A 167 -12.40 6.17 5.22
N ASP A 168 -11.79 7.01 4.40
CA ASP A 168 -10.43 7.47 4.60
C ASP A 168 -10.31 8.31 5.89
N GLY A 169 -9.09 8.54 6.37
CA GLY A 169 -8.83 9.28 7.59
C GLY A 169 -7.43 9.88 7.62
N GLY A 170 -7.22 10.93 8.41
CA GLY A 170 -5.89 11.57 8.52
C GLY A 170 -4.79 10.69 9.14
N GLN A 171 -5.13 9.50 9.65
CA GLN A 171 -4.19 8.46 10.08
C GLN A 171 -4.29 7.18 9.22
N GLY A 172 -5.19 7.18 8.24
CA GLY A 172 -5.67 6.02 7.52
C GLY A 172 -6.99 5.46 8.05
N GLY A 173 -7.77 4.89 7.13
CA GLY A 173 -9.01 4.17 7.32
C GLY A 173 -8.79 2.70 7.68
N LEU A 174 -8.05 1.91 6.89
CA LEU A 174 -7.69 0.54 7.26
C LEU A 174 -6.22 0.45 7.69
N ILE A 175 -5.99 0.28 8.98
CA ILE A 175 -4.65 0.14 9.59
C ILE A 175 -4.67 -0.89 10.73
N TRP A 176 -3.50 -1.25 11.29
CA TRP A 176 -3.29 -2.17 12.43
C TRP A 176 -3.45 -3.68 12.20
N GLY A 177 -4.12 -4.12 11.13
CA GLY A 177 -4.07 -5.52 10.66
C GLY A 177 -5.42 -6.13 10.31
N ILE A 178 -5.37 -7.39 9.86
CA ILE A 178 -6.52 -8.21 9.48
C ILE A 178 -6.43 -9.56 10.19
N ALA A 179 -7.53 -9.98 10.82
CA ALA A 179 -7.72 -11.35 11.29
C ALA A 179 -8.64 -12.11 10.32
N ALA A 180 -8.52 -13.43 10.29
CA ALA A 180 -9.39 -14.28 9.50
C ALA A 180 -9.75 -15.55 10.28
N ASP A 181 -10.95 -16.06 10.03
CA ASP A 181 -11.37 -17.41 10.41
C ASP A 181 -11.76 -18.21 9.15
N ASP A 182 -12.36 -19.38 9.32
CA ASP A 182 -12.71 -20.28 8.21
C ASP A 182 -13.71 -19.67 7.20
N GLN A 183 -14.39 -18.58 7.55
CA GLN A 183 -15.48 -17.99 6.75
C GLN A 183 -15.36 -16.48 6.53
N ARG A 184 -14.63 -15.76 7.38
CA ARG A 184 -14.68 -14.30 7.46
C ARG A 184 -13.30 -13.69 7.65
N VAL A 185 -13.18 -12.47 7.15
CA VAL A 185 -12.08 -11.57 7.47
C VAL A 185 -12.60 -10.44 8.37
N TYR A 186 -11.76 -10.02 9.30
CA TYR A 186 -12.02 -8.98 10.27
C TYR A 186 -10.92 -7.93 10.13
N PHE A 187 -11.30 -6.68 9.96
CA PHE A 187 -10.38 -5.57 9.75
C PHE A 187 -10.74 -4.41 10.66
N THR A 188 -9.75 -3.57 10.95
CA THR A 188 -9.95 -2.38 11.77
C THR A 188 -10.22 -1.18 10.86
N GLY A 189 -11.41 -0.60 10.97
CA GLY A 189 -11.75 0.69 10.37
C GLY A 189 -11.53 1.83 11.36
N VAL A 190 -10.66 2.77 11.03
CA VAL A 190 -10.32 3.95 11.82
C VAL A 190 -10.99 5.18 11.23
N ASN A 191 -12.06 5.64 11.88
CA ASN A 191 -12.79 6.84 11.49
C ASN A 191 -12.32 8.07 12.29
N GLY A 192 -11.05 8.43 12.15
CA GLY A 192 -10.44 9.55 12.90
C GLY A 192 -11.10 10.91 12.64
N ASN A 193 -11.71 11.08 11.46
CA ASN A 193 -12.37 12.31 11.04
C ASN A 193 -13.87 12.35 11.42
N SER A 194 -14.39 11.32 12.08
CA SER A 194 -15.81 11.22 12.50
C SER A 194 -16.82 11.42 11.34
N VAL A 195 -16.48 10.93 10.15
CA VAL A 195 -17.35 11.06 8.97
C VAL A 195 -18.39 9.94 8.94
N THR A 196 -19.59 10.24 8.44
CA THR A 196 -20.64 9.23 8.25
C THR A 196 -20.27 8.31 7.09
N TRP A 197 -20.03 7.03 7.37
CA TRP A 197 -19.85 6.03 6.32
C TRP A 197 -21.18 5.66 5.66
N GLN A 198 -21.22 5.66 4.34
CA GLN A 198 -22.36 5.19 3.55
C GLN A 198 -21.87 4.13 2.56
N VAL A 199 -22.64 3.05 2.45
CA VAL A 199 -22.37 1.90 1.57
C VAL A 199 -22.90 2.19 0.16
#